data_AF-A0A223P091-F1
#
_entry.id   AF-A0A223P091-F1
#
_cell.length_a   1.000
_cell.length_b   1.000
_cell.length_c   1.000
_cell.angle_alpha   90.00
_cell.angle_beta   90.00
_cell.angle_gamma   90.00
#
_symmetry.space_group_name_H-M   'P 1'
#
loop_
_entity.id
_entity.type
_entity.pdbx_description
1 polymer ?
#
loop_
_entity_poly.entity_id
_entity_poly.type
_entity_poly.pdbx_seq_one_letter_code
_entity_poly.pdbx_strand_id
1 'polypeptide(L)'
;MEKKSHFEEAKDNPLFKLDVVLMFLWIHDKFTYTIDEIHNGVLTEINSDDNEISLILKKLDKDGYVTTFAGDKFNPDTETTSYINQFCITFDGKIFLKQGGYNLEDIRFREQNTKLETLKSDQIKRDEFLKTLTIWIAVGSVLSAFYYSIEIYKEFHLFLHQHDLYWIWETIPKRTK
;
A
#
# COMPACT_ATOMS: atom_id res chain seq x y z
N MET A 1 13.31 -21.12 28.50
CA MET A 1 11.91 -21.48 28.80
C MET A 1 10.91 -20.50 28.15
N GLU A 2 11.32 -19.70 27.14
CA GLU A 2 10.48 -18.66 26.50
C GLU A 2 9.73 -19.12 25.24
N LYS A 3 10.10 -20.26 24.61
CA LYS A 3 9.46 -20.71 23.36
C LYS A 3 8.00 -21.15 23.49
N LYS A 4 7.51 -21.44 24.71
CA LYS A 4 6.10 -21.83 24.90
C LYS A 4 5.13 -20.65 24.76
N SER A 5 5.51 -19.44 25.17
CA SER A 5 4.56 -18.32 25.20
C SER A 5 4.21 -17.82 23.79
N HIS A 6 5.18 -17.78 22.87
CA HIS A 6 4.92 -17.39 21.47
C HIS A 6 4.05 -18.38 20.70
N PHE A 7 4.05 -19.66 21.10
CA PHE A 7 3.24 -20.67 20.42
C PHE A 7 1.78 -20.66 20.89
N GLU A 8 1.53 -20.30 22.15
CA GLU A 8 0.17 -20.12 22.67
C GLU A 8 -0.49 -18.86 22.10
N GLU A 9 0.25 -17.76 21.98
CA GLU A 9 -0.26 -16.51 21.39
C GLU A 9 -0.61 -16.67 19.89
N ALA A 10 0.09 -17.55 19.18
CA ALA A 10 -0.20 -17.84 17.78
C ALA A 10 -1.54 -18.59 17.57
N LYS A 11 -1.99 -19.39 18.57
CA LYS A 11 -3.23 -20.17 18.46
C LYS A 11 -4.49 -19.30 18.45
N ASP A 12 -4.41 -18.10 19.03
CA ASP A 12 -5.51 -17.14 19.06
C ASP A 12 -5.48 -16.16 17.89
N ASN A 13 -4.43 -16.17 17.05
CA ASN A 13 -4.35 -15.31 15.88
C ASN A 13 -5.38 -15.74 14.82
N PRO A 14 -6.34 -14.87 14.43
CA PRO A 14 -7.39 -15.23 13.47
C PRO A 14 -6.85 -15.60 12.07
N LEU A 15 -5.73 -15.02 11.63
CA LEU A 15 -5.11 -15.37 10.35
C LEU A 15 -4.49 -16.78 10.39
N PHE A 16 -3.89 -17.13 11.53
CA PHE A 16 -3.39 -18.48 11.76
C PHE A 16 -4.53 -19.51 11.77
N LYS A 17 -5.66 -19.19 12.41
CA LYS A 17 -6.83 -20.07 12.42
C LYS A 17 -7.38 -20.33 11.01
N LEU A 18 -7.42 -19.31 10.15
CA LEU A 18 -7.80 -19.44 8.74
C LEU A 18 -6.86 -20.38 7.99
N ASP A 19 -5.54 -20.20 8.14
CA ASP A 19 -4.53 -21.02 7.49
C ASP A 19 -4.60 -22.49 7.96
N VAL A 20 -4.83 -22.73 9.25
CA VAL A 20 -4.97 -24.09 9.82
C VAL A 20 -6.19 -24.81 9.25
N VAL A 21 -7.35 -24.15 9.20
CA VAL A 21 -8.57 -24.76 8.63
C VAL A 21 -8.39 -25.07 7.14
N LEU A 22 -7.80 -24.16 6.38
CA LEU A 22 -7.45 -24.38 4.99
C LEU A 22 -6.48 -25.56 4.81
N MET A 23 -5.45 -25.63 5.66
CA MET A 23 -4.45 -26.69 5.61
C MET A 23 -5.06 -28.05 5.95
N PHE A 24 -5.95 -28.12 6.94
CA PHE A 24 -6.70 -29.33 7.27
C PHE A 24 -7.51 -29.85 6.05
N LEU A 25 -8.24 -28.97 5.37
CA LEU A 25 -9.02 -29.31 4.17
C LEU A 25 -8.14 -29.77 2.99
N TRP A 26 -6.85 -29.40 2.98
CA TRP A 26 -5.92 -29.82 1.93
C TRP A 26 -5.21 -31.13 2.24
N ILE A 27 -4.73 -31.32 3.48
CA ILE A 27 -3.92 -32.49 3.87
C ILE A 27 -4.74 -33.77 3.81
N HIS A 28 -5.99 -33.69 4.24
CA HIS A 28 -6.87 -34.83 4.21
C HIS A 28 -7.46 -34.91 2.78
N ASP A 29 -7.22 -36.01 2.07
CA ASP A 29 -7.60 -36.18 0.65
C ASP A 29 -9.08 -36.58 0.51
N LYS A 30 -9.96 -35.92 1.27
CA LYS A 30 -11.40 -36.17 1.24
C LYS A 30 -12.06 -35.09 0.38
N PHE A 31 -13.05 -35.50 -0.40
CA PHE A 31 -13.71 -34.58 -1.34
C PHE A 31 -14.51 -33.50 -0.61
N THR A 32 -15.09 -33.82 0.55
CA THR A 32 -15.94 -32.91 1.33
C THR A 32 -15.82 -33.20 2.83
N TYR A 33 -15.99 -32.15 3.64
CA TYR A 33 -15.97 -32.20 5.10
C TYR A 33 -17.20 -31.54 5.70
N THR A 34 -17.69 -32.05 6.84
CA THR A 34 -18.70 -31.34 7.65
C THR A 34 -18.02 -30.40 8.66
N ILE A 35 -18.78 -29.46 9.24
CA ILE A 35 -18.28 -28.56 10.30
C ILE A 35 -17.69 -29.38 11.46
N ASP A 36 -18.40 -30.41 11.91
CA ASP A 36 -17.95 -31.28 13.01
C ASP A 36 -16.62 -31.99 12.68
N GLU A 37 -16.46 -32.46 11.43
CA GLU A 37 -15.21 -33.11 11.01
C GLU A 37 -14.03 -32.13 11.02
N ILE A 38 -14.28 -30.90 10.56
CA ILE A 38 -13.27 -29.83 10.56
C ILE A 38 -12.93 -29.46 12.00
N HIS A 39 -13.93 -29.15 12.83
CA HIS A 39 -13.74 -28.78 14.23
C HIS A 39 -12.92 -29.82 14.98
N ASN A 40 -13.33 -31.10 14.92
CA ASN A 40 -12.58 -32.21 15.54
C ASN A 40 -11.16 -32.36 14.99
N GLY A 41 -10.96 -32.08 13.71
CA GLY A 41 -9.66 -32.14 13.06
C GLY A 41 -8.69 -31.05 13.52
N VAL A 42 -9.17 -29.81 13.67
CA VAL A 42 -8.33 -28.65 14.00
C VAL A 42 -8.32 -28.28 15.49
N LEU A 43 -9.16 -28.90 16.32
CA LEU A 43 -9.25 -28.68 17.78
C LEU A 43 -7.91 -28.80 18.53
N THR A 44 -6.96 -29.57 18.01
CA THR A 44 -5.63 -29.72 18.63
C THR A 44 -4.69 -28.55 18.30
N GLU A 45 -4.94 -27.87 17.19
CA GLU A 45 -4.10 -26.80 16.64
C GLU A 45 -4.64 -25.42 17.02
N ILE A 46 -5.96 -25.24 17.05
CA ILE A 46 -6.63 -23.97 17.36
C ILE A 46 -7.65 -24.13 18.47
N ASN A 47 -7.77 -23.11 19.33
CA ASN A 47 -8.82 -23.01 20.32
C ASN A 47 -10.00 -22.25 19.71
N SER A 48 -10.98 -22.98 19.18
CA SER A 48 -12.15 -22.42 18.51
C SER A 48 -13.41 -23.21 18.83
N ASP A 49 -14.53 -22.49 18.98
CA ASP A 49 -15.86 -23.09 19.06
C ASP A 49 -16.47 -23.28 17.66
N ASP A 50 -17.60 -23.99 17.59
CA ASP A 50 -18.28 -24.27 16.31
C ASP A 50 -18.73 -22.97 15.60
N ASN A 51 -19.05 -21.93 16.37
CA ASN A 51 -19.44 -20.64 15.81
C ASN A 51 -18.26 -19.95 15.12
N GLU A 52 -17.08 -19.96 15.75
CA GLU A 52 -15.87 -19.39 15.17
C GLU A 52 -15.44 -20.18 13.93
N ILE A 53 -15.47 -21.52 13.97
CA ILE A 53 -15.22 -22.35 12.78
C ILE A 53 -16.20 -21.99 11.64
N SER A 54 -17.48 -21.83 11.95
CA SER A 54 -18.49 -21.43 10.97
C SER A 54 -18.19 -20.06 10.35
N LEU A 55 -17.74 -19.09 11.15
CA LEU A 55 -17.32 -17.78 10.66
C LEU A 55 -16.06 -17.87 9.78
N ILE A 56 -15.09 -18.69 10.17
CA ILE A 56 -13.87 -18.97 9.39
C ILE A 56 -14.26 -19.56 8.03
N LEU A 57 -15.09 -20.61 8.01
CA LEU A 57 -15.53 -21.25 6.78
C LEU A 57 -16.31 -20.31 5.87
N LYS A 58 -17.20 -19.49 6.45
CA LYS A 58 -17.93 -18.45 5.70
C LYS A 58 -16.99 -17.42 5.08
N LYS A 59 -15.91 -17.07 5.79
CA LYS A 59 -14.90 -16.16 5.24
C LYS A 59 -14.12 -16.83 4.10
N LEU A 60 -13.67 -18.07 4.29
CA LEU A 60 -12.96 -18.84 3.26
C LEU A 60 -13.80 -19.07 2.00
N ASP A 61 -15.11 -19.26 2.16
CA ASP A 61 -16.08 -19.37 1.06
C ASP A 61 -16.23 -18.03 0.32
N LYS A 62 -16.38 -16.92 1.07
CA LYS A 62 -16.43 -15.57 0.51
C LYS A 62 -15.15 -15.21 -0.27
N ASP A 63 -13.99 -15.61 0.24
CA ASP A 63 -12.69 -15.34 -0.35
C ASP A 63 -12.38 -16.33 -1.52
N GLY A 64 -13.27 -17.30 -1.78
CA GLY A 64 -13.19 -18.23 -2.91
C GLY A 64 -12.25 -19.42 -2.71
N TYR A 65 -11.72 -19.60 -1.50
CA TYR A 65 -10.77 -20.68 -1.18
C TYR A 65 -11.46 -21.98 -0.76
N VAL A 66 -12.72 -21.90 -0.34
CA VAL A 66 -13.57 -23.04 -0.01
C VAL A 66 -14.87 -22.91 -0.80
N THR A 67 -15.51 -24.03 -1.11
CA THR A 67 -16.86 -24.07 -1.66
C THR A 67 -17.75 -24.88 -0.75
N THR A 68 -18.94 -24.34 -0.50
CA THR A 68 -19.98 -24.98 0.30
C THR A 68 -20.99 -25.71 -0.58
N PHE A 69 -21.28 -26.96 -0.25
CA PHE A 69 -22.29 -27.81 -0.88
C PHE A 69 -23.36 -28.21 0.15
N ALA A 70 -24.61 -28.27 -0.28
CA ALA A 70 -25.65 -28.91 0.52
C ALA A 70 -25.59 -30.42 0.26
N GLY A 71 -25.32 -31.19 1.32
CA GLY A 71 -25.37 -32.65 1.30
C GLY A 71 -26.52 -33.17 2.15
N ASP A 72 -27.08 -34.29 1.73
CA ASP A 72 -28.09 -35.02 2.50
C ASP A 72 -27.38 -36.01 3.43
N LYS A 73 -27.66 -35.93 4.74
CA LYS A 73 -27.23 -36.95 5.71
C LYS A 73 -28.44 -37.73 6.19
N PHE A 74 -28.46 -39.02 5.88
CA PHE A 74 -29.45 -39.93 6.42
C PHE A 74 -29.12 -40.25 7.89
N ASN A 75 -30.10 -40.06 8.77
CA ASN A 75 -30.01 -40.45 10.16
C ASN A 75 -30.79 -41.76 10.39
N PRO A 76 -30.10 -42.89 10.58
CA PRO A 76 -30.76 -44.19 10.73
C PRO A 76 -31.62 -44.29 11.99
N ASP A 77 -31.31 -43.54 13.05
CA ASP A 77 -32.04 -43.61 14.32
C ASP A 77 -33.41 -42.94 14.27
N THR A 78 -33.60 -42.02 13.32
CA THR A 78 -34.85 -41.25 13.16
C THR A 78 -35.51 -41.49 11.81
N GLU A 79 -34.88 -42.26 10.92
CA GLU A 79 -35.26 -42.45 9.51
C GLU A 79 -35.47 -41.11 8.76
N THR A 80 -34.84 -40.03 9.22
CA THR A 80 -34.94 -38.70 8.61
C THR A 80 -33.68 -38.35 7.84
N THR A 81 -33.85 -37.56 6.77
CA THR A 81 -32.74 -36.95 6.03
C THR A 81 -32.61 -35.50 6.48
N SER A 82 -31.43 -35.13 6.99
CA SER A 82 -31.12 -33.74 7.34
C SER A 82 -30.18 -33.12 6.30
N TYR A 83 -30.40 -31.85 6.02
CA TYR A 83 -29.48 -31.05 5.19
C TYR A 83 -28.26 -30.67 6.02
N ILE A 84 -27.07 -30.98 5.50
CA ILE A 84 -25.80 -30.66 6.14
C ILE A 84 -24.89 -29.97 5.14
N ASN A 85 -24.28 -28.88 5.59
CA ASN A 85 -23.29 -28.16 4.80
C ASN A 85 -21.99 -28.97 4.76
N GLN A 86 -21.50 -29.17 3.54
CA GLN A 86 -20.25 -29.83 3.22
C GLN A 86 -19.29 -28.82 2.59
N PHE A 87 -18.02 -28.87 2.97
CA PHE A 87 -17.00 -27.93 2.54
C PHE A 87 -15.89 -28.65 1.78
N CYS A 88 -15.45 -28.06 0.68
CA CYS A 88 -14.31 -28.53 -0.11
C CYS A 88 -13.36 -27.38 -0.38
N ILE A 89 -12.05 -27.63 -0.34
CA ILE A 89 -11.05 -26.65 -0.75
C ILE A 89 -11.02 -26.50 -2.28
N THR A 90 -11.03 -25.25 -2.76
CA THR A 90 -10.94 -24.95 -4.19
C THR A 90 -9.51 -25.06 -4.70
N PHE A 91 -9.34 -25.02 -6.03
CA PHE A 91 -8.02 -24.94 -6.64
C PHE A 91 -7.26 -23.69 -6.18
N ASP A 92 -7.95 -22.54 -6.12
CA ASP A 92 -7.36 -21.28 -5.67
C ASP A 92 -6.95 -21.34 -4.21
N GLY A 93 -7.75 -21.98 -3.34
CA GLY A 93 -7.38 -22.23 -1.95
C GLY A 93 -6.10 -23.06 -1.80
N LYS A 94 -5.91 -24.08 -2.64
CA LYS A 94 -4.66 -24.88 -2.66
C LYS A 94 -3.46 -24.06 -3.12
N ILE A 95 -3.63 -23.22 -4.15
CA ILE A 95 -2.55 -22.32 -4.61
C ILE A 95 -2.20 -21.31 -3.52
N PHE A 96 -3.20 -20.72 -2.89
CA PHE A 96 -3.04 -19.72 -1.84
C PHE A 96 -2.21 -20.26 -0.66
N LEU A 97 -2.52 -21.47 -0.18
CA LEU A 97 -1.72 -22.15 0.84
C LEU A 97 -0.27 -22.38 0.39
N LYS A 98 -0.05 -22.83 -0.85
CA LYS A 98 1.31 -22.99 -1.41
C LYS A 98 2.09 -21.68 -1.47
N GLN A 99 1.40 -20.55 -1.59
CA GLN A 99 2.01 -19.23 -1.59
C GLN A 99 2.27 -18.67 -0.19
N GLY A 100 1.90 -19.39 0.88
CA GLY A 100 2.17 -19.03 2.27
C GLY A 100 0.95 -18.59 3.08
N GLY A 101 -0.26 -18.65 2.52
CA GLY A 101 -1.50 -18.35 3.24
C GLY A 101 -1.66 -16.89 3.67
N TYR A 102 -2.60 -16.67 4.59
CA TYR A 102 -2.97 -15.35 5.10
C TYR A 102 -1.85 -14.70 5.89
N ASN A 103 -1.08 -15.48 6.67
CA ASN A 103 0.02 -14.91 7.45
C ASN A 103 1.11 -14.32 6.56
N LEU A 104 1.49 -15.00 5.47
CA LEU A 104 2.50 -14.46 4.56
C LEU A 104 1.97 -13.27 3.76
N GLU A 105 0.68 -13.28 3.42
CA GLU A 105 0.04 -12.14 2.77
C GLU A 105 0.05 -10.89 3.66
N ASP A 106 -0.27 -11.02 4.95
CA ASP A 106 -0.19 -9.90 5.90
C ASP A 106 1.23 -9.35 6.03
N ILE A 107 2.24 -10.22 6.09
CA ILE A 107 3.66 -9.80 6.10
C ILE A 107 3.99 -9.00 4.83
N ARG A 108 3.62 -9.52 3.65
CA ARG A 108 3.85 -8.82 2.37
C ARG A 108 3.14 -7.47 2.32
N PHE A 109 1.90 -7.41 2.81
CA PHE A 109 1.12 -6.19 2.86
C PHE A 109 1.77 -5.14 3.77
N ARG A 110 2.24 -5.54 4.95
CA ARG A 110 2.97 -4.65 5.88
C ARG A 110 4.26 -4.14 5.27
N GLU A 111 5.03 -5.01 4.60
CA GLU A 111 6.24 -4.59 3.89
C GLU A 111 5.96 -3.60 2.77
N GLN A 112 4.89 -3.83 1.99
CA GLN A 112 4.48 -2.91 0.93
C GLN A 112 4.04 -1.55 1.50
N ASN A 113 3.28 -1.54 2.59
CA ASN A 113 2.88 -0.29 3.25
C ASN A 113 4.09 0.48 3.78
N THR A 114 5.05 -0.21 4.38
CA THR A 114 6.30 0.40 4.85
C THR A 114 7.08 1.01 3.68
N LYS A 115 7.18 0.29 2.56
CA LYS A 115 7.79 0.80 1.32
C LYS A 115 7.04 2.04 0.80
N LEU A 116 5.71 2.04 0.82
CA LEU A 116 4.91 3.19 0.40
C LEU A 116 5.10 4.39 1.32
N GLU A 117 5.20 4.18 2.64
CA GLU A 117 5.47 5.24 3.60
C GLU A 117 6.86 5.85 3.42
N THR A 118 7.89 5.00 3.23
CA THR A 118 9.24 5.50 2.94
C THR A 118 9.27 6.32 1.66
N LEU A 119 8.65 5.85 0.58
CA LEU A 119 8.54 6.59 -0.68
C LEU A 119 7.81 7.93 -0.53
N LYS A 120 6.70 7.97 0.23
CA LYS A 120 6.00 9.23 0.53
C LYS A 120 6.88 10.19 1.32
N SER A 121 7.62 9.70 2.31
CA SER A 121 8.52 10.53 3.11
C SER A 121 9.66 11.12 2.27
N ASP A 122 10.19 10.33 1.32
CA ASP A 122 11.24 10.78 0.41
C ASP A 122 10.72 11.80 -0.60
N GLN A 123 9.49 11.64 -1.08
CA GLN A 123 8.82 12.65 -1.92
C GLN A 123 8.68 13.98 -1.18
N ILE A 124 8.18 13.98 0.06
CA ILE A 124 8.01 15.20 0.86
C ILE A 124 9.35 15.94 1.03
N LYS A 125 10.43 15.23 1.37
CA LYS A 125 11.76 15.84 1.51
C LYS A 125 12.27 16.45 0.21
N ARG A 126 12.05 15.77 -0.93
CA ARG A 126 12.43 16.28 -2.25
C ARG A 126 11.64 17.52 -2.63
N ASP A 127 10.34 17.54 -2.34
CA ASP A 127 9.47 18.69 -2.61
C ASP A 127 9.88 19.92 -1.78
N GLU A 128 10.22 19.73 -0.50
CA GLU A 128 10.74 20.81 0.36
C GLU A 128 12.09 21.35 -0.16
N PHE A 129 12.98 20.46 -0.60
CA PHE A 129 14.25 20.84 -1.18
C PHE A 129 14.06 21.63 -2.50
N LEU A 130 13.21 21.15 -3.40
CA LEU A 130 12.89 21.83 -4.65
C LEU A 130 12.26 23.20 -4.42
N LYS A 131 11.36 23.32 -3.43
CA LYS A 131 10.77 24.60 -3.04
C LYS A 131 11.83 25.58 -2.57
N THR A 132 12.76 25.12 -1.73
CA THR A 132 13.86 25.95 -1.22
C THR A 132 14.78 26.40 -2.37
N LEU A 133 15.13 25.50 -3.27
CA LEU A 133 15.97 25.80 -4.43
C LEU A 133 15.27 26.79 -5.38
N THR A 134 13.96 26.65 -5.59
CA THR A 134 13.14 27.58 -6.38
C THR A 134 13.14 28.98 -5.78
N ILE A 135 13.06 29.10 -4.45
CA ILE A 135 13.14 30.40 -3.75
C ILE A 135 14.50 31.05 -4.03
N TRP A 136 15.60 30.32 -3.92
CA TRP A 136 16.94 30.85 -4.20
C TRP A 136 17.10 31.29 -5.66
N ILE A 137 16.60 30.49 -6.62
CA ILE A 137 16.59 30.88 -8.04
C ILE A 137 15.78 32.16 -8.25
N ALA A 138 14.60 32.27 -7.64
CA ALA A 138 13.75 33.46 -7.76
C ALA A 138 14.48 34.71 -7.23
N VAL A 139 15.13 34.62 -6.06
CA VAL A 139 15.91 35.72 -5.49
C VAL A 139 17.07 36.12 -6.42
N GLY A 140 17.83 35.15 -6.94
CA GLY A 140 18.90 35.40 -7.89
C GLY A 140 18.41 36.06 -9.19
N SER A 141 17.26 35.62 -9.70
CA SER A 141 16.64 36.18 -10.89
C SER A 141 16.22 37.63 -10.69
N VAL A 142 15.62 37.96 -9.52
CA VAL A 142 15.24 39.34 -9.18
C VAL A 142 16.47 40.24 -9.07
N LEU A 143 17.51 39.81 -8.37
CA LEU A 143 18.76 40.58 -8.24
C LEU A 143 19.41 40.85 -9.60
N SER A 144 19.46 39.83 -10.46
CA SER A 144 20.00 39.97 -11.81
C SER A 144 19.15 40.94 -12.66
N ALA A 145 17.83 40.86 -12.57
CA ALA A 145 16.93 41.79 -13.27
C ALA A 145 17.14 43.24 -12.80
N PHE A 146 17.30 43.47 -11.50
CA PHE A 146 17.61 44.81 -10.96
C PHE A 146 18.95 45.33 -11.46
N TYR A 147 20.00 44.50 -11.41
CA TYR A 147 21.34 44.85 -11.88
C TYR A 147 21.32 45.28 -13.35
N TYR A 148 20.74 44.45 -14.23
CA TYR A 148 20.65 44.77 -15.66
C TYR A 148 19.77 45.98 -15.94
N SER A 149 18.69 46.19 -15.19
CA SER A 149 17.83 47.37 -15.35
C SER A 149 18.59 48.67 -15.05
N ILE A 150 19.43 48.67 -14.00
CA ILE A 150 20.27 49.82 -13.64
C ILE A 150 21.34 50.05 -14.71
N GLU A 151 21.97 48.99 -15.21
CA GLU A 151 23.01 49.09 -16.23
C GLU A 151 22.45 49.66 -17.55
N ILE A 152 21.30 49.16 -18.00
CA ILE A 152 20.58 49.70 -19.16
C ILE A 152 20.22 51.17 -18.95
N TYR A 153 19.72 51.55 -17.77
CA TYR A 153 19.39 52.95 -17.48
C TYR A 153 20.63 53.85 -17.53
N LYS A 154 21.76 53.41 -16.99
CA LYS A 154 23.03 54.16 -17.04
C LYS A 154 23.52 54.35 -18.46
N GLU A 155 23.57 53.28 -19.27
CA GLU A 155 24.00 53.38 -20.67
C GLU A 155 23.08 54.32 -21.46
N PHE A 156 21.76 54.19 -21.29
CA PHE A 156 20.79 55.03 -22.00
C PHE A 156 20.90 56.51 -21.59
N HIS A 157 21.08 56.81 -20.31
CA HIS A 157 21.31 58.17 -19.84
C HIS A 157 22.62 58.76 -20.37
N LEU A 158 23.70 57.97 -20.40
CA LEU A 158 25.01 58.41 -20.89
C LEU A 158 24.95 58.71 -22.41
N PHE A 159 24.24 57.87 -23.17
CA PHE A 159 23.96 58.08 -24.59
C PHE A 159 23.14 59.35 -24.84
N LEU A 160 22.05 59.58 -24.10
CA LEU A 160 21.24 60.79 -24.21
C LEU A 160 22.05 62.05 -23.87
N HIS A 161 22.89 61.99 -22.84
CA HIS A 161 23.71 63.14 -22.45
C HIS A 161 24.78 63.49 -23.49
N GLN A 162 25.39 62.49 -24.15
CA GLN A 162 26.30 62.73 -25.27
C GLN A 162 25.58 63.33 -26.48
N HIS A 163 24.37 62.86 -26.79
CA HIS A 163 23.58 63.39 -27.88
C HIS A 163 23.19 64.86 -27.64
N ASP A 164 22.74 65.21 -26.44
CA ASP A 164 22.42 66.61 -26.08
C ASP A 164 23.64 67.55 -26.20
N LEU A 165 24.82 67.11 -25.74
CA LEU A 165 26.06 67.88 -25.87
C LEU A 165 26.52 68.05 -27.32
N TYR A 166 26.27 67.06 -28.18
CA TYR A 166 26.57 67.13 -29.61
C TYR A 166 25.74 68.23 -30.31
N TRP A 167 24.43 68.29 -30.07
CA TRP A 167 23.57 69.34 -30.63
C TRP A 167 23.93 70.74 -30.14
N ILE A 168 24.34 70.86 -28.87
CA ILE A 168 24.83 72.14 -28.32
C ILE A 168 26.13 72.56 -29.00
N TRP A 169 27.04 71.64 -29.31
CA TRP A 169 28.30 71.96 -29.99
C TRP A 169 28.11 72.34 -31.47
N GLU A 170 27.14 71.75 -32.16
CA GLU A 170 26.83 72.05 -33.56
C GLU A 170 26.12 73.41 -33.74
N THR A 171 25.41 73.88 -32.71
CA THR A 171 24.69 75.16 -32.73
C THR A 171 25.56 76.38 -32.36
N ILE A 172 26.81 76.18 -31.91
CA ILE A 172 27.73 77.29 -31.63
C ILE A 172 28.34 77.79 -32.95
N PRO A 173 28.16 79.08 -33.33
CA PRO A 173 28.69 79.61 -34.57
C PRO A 173 30.22 79.57 -34.56
N LYS A 174 30.82 78.80 -35.47
CA LYS A 174 32.26 78.75 -35.65
C LYS A 174 32.74 80.14 -36.07
N ARG A 175 33.53 80.81 -35.21
CA ARG A 175 34.23 82.05 -35.58
C ARG A 175 35.20 81.72 -36.73
N THR A 176 34.86 82.18 -37.92
CA THR A 176 35.77 82.28 -39.05
C THR A 176 36.90 83.26 -38.70
N LYS A 177 38.13 82.80 -38.79
CA LYS A 177 39.32 83.66 -38.90
C LYS A 177 39.83 83.57 -40.33
#